data_AF-A0A9Q7X728-F1
#
_entry.id   AF-A0A9Q7X728-F1
#
_cell.length_a   1.000
_cell.length_b   1.000
_cell.length_c   1.000
_cell.angle_alpha   90.00
_cell.angle_beta   90.00
_cell.angle_gamma   90.00
#
_symmetry.space_group_name_H-M   'P 1'
#
loop_
_entity.id
_entity.type
_entity.pdbx_description
1 polymer ?
#
loop_
_entity_poly.entity_id
_entity_poly.type
_entity_poly.pdbx_seq_one_letter_code
_entity_poly.pdbx_strand_id
1 'polypeptide(L)'
;MSRNDSRKEELQHQLQTLNVLEAELRSLKPDAKVYNAIPTSLKAPLISHAHGQKALFPNLDANSALKDVQKRKVLLANLQQFE
;
A
#
# COMPACT_ATOMS: atom_id res chain seq x y z
N MET A 1 -17.07 14.40 -20.83
CA MET A 1 -15.74 13.92 -20.41
C MET A 1 -15.61 12.49 -20.89
N SER A 2 -14.59 12.19 -21.69
CA SER A 2 -14.42 10.83 -22.25
C SER A 2 -13.97 9.89 -21.14
N ARG A 3 -14.40 8.62 -21.19
CA ARG A 3 -14.03 7.60 -20.18
C ARG A 3 -12.51 7.47 -19.97
N ASN A 4 -11.71 7.79 -21.00
CA ASN A 4 -10.25 7.78 -20.94
C ASN A 4 -9.66 8.91 -20.08
N ASP A 5 -10.32 10.07 -20.01
CA ASP A 5 -9.84 11.21 -19.21
C ASP A 5 -9.95 10.89 -17.71
N SER A 6 -11.07 10.30 -17.29
CA SER A 6 -11.31 9.91 -15.90
C SER A 6 -10.35 8.83 -15.41
N ARG A 7 -10.00 7.87 -16.29
CA ARG A 7 -9.07 6.79 -15.95
C ARG A 7 -7.63 7.29 -15.80
N LYS A 8 -7.23 8.26 -16.64
CA LYS A 8 -5.91 8.90 -16.55
C LYS A 8 -5.76 9.72 -15.27
N GLU A 9 -6.78 10.48 -14.87
CA GLU A 9 -6.81 11.19 -13.58
C GLU A 9 -6.72 10.21 -12.41
N GLU A 10 -7.46 9.11 -12.44
CA GLU A 10 -7.40 8.08 -11.40
C GLU A 10 -5.98 7.46 -11.28
N LEU A 11 -5.34 7.12 -12.39
CA LEU A 11 -3.97 6.61 -12.41
C LEU A 11 -2.96 7.63 -11.85
N GLN A 12 -3.13 8.92 -12.15
CA GLN A 12 -2.29 9.98 -11.59
C GLN A 12 -2.50 10.13 -10.08
N HIS A 13 -3.74 10.09 -9.61
CA HIS A 13 -4.04 10.10 -8.17
C HIS A 13 -3.44 8.88 -7.44
N GLN A 14 -3.51 7.70 -8.06
CA GLN A 14 -2.90 6.49 -7.51
C GLN A 14 -1.38 6.61 -7.41
N LEU A 15 -0.71 7.14 -8.44
CA LEU A 15 0.74 7.39 -8.41
C LEU A 15 1.13 8.41 -7.34
N GLN A 16 0.38 9.51 -7.21
CA GLN A 16 0.62 10.52 -6.18
C GLN A 16 0.49 9.89 -4.78
N THR A 17 -0.54 9.08 -4.57
CA THR A 17 -0.76 8.37 -3.30
C THR A 17 0.43 7.46 -2.97
N LEU A 18 0.93 6.70 -3.95
CA LEU A 18 2.09 5.83 -3.75
C LEU A 18 3.38 6.61 -3.48
N ASN A 19 3.57 7.79 -4.08
CA ASN A 19 4.72 8.64 -3.81
C ASN A 19 4.72 9.18 -2.38
N VAL A 20 3.56 9.62 -1.88
CA VAL A 20 3.41 10.05 -0.49
C VAL A 20 3.65 8.88 0.46
N LEU A 21 3.05 7.72 0.17
CA LEU A 21 3.24 6.52 0.98
C LEU A 21 4.71 6.07 1.05
N GLU A 22 5.46 6.18 -0.06
CA GLU A 22 6.89 5.90 -0.09
C GLU A 22 7.68 6.84 0.84
N ALA A 23 7.36 8.15 0.83
CA ALA A 23 8.01 9.13 1.69
C ALA A 23 7.71 8.88 3.18
N GLU A 24 6.44 8.61 3.51
CA GLU A 24 6.00 8.27 4.87
C GLU A 24 6.75 7.03 5.37
N LEU A 25 6.78 5.95 4.58
CA LEU A 25 7.47 4.71 4.95
C LEU A 25 8.98 4.90 5.17
N ARG A 26 9.64 5.76 4.39
CA ARG A 26 11.06 6.09 4.57
C ARG A 26 11.32 6.95 5.80
N SER A 27 10.34 7.74 6.24
CA SER A 27 10.43 8.60 7.42
C SER A 27 10.18 7.87 8.74
N LEU A 28 9.68 6.62 8.67
CA LEU A 28 9.38 5.82 9.85
C LEU A 28 10.65 5.52 10.67
N LYS A 29 10.46 5.42 11.98
CA LYS A 29 11.50 4.94 12.89
C LYS A 29 11.87 3.49 12.54
N PRO A 30 13.13 3.06 12.76
CA PRO A 30 13.57 1.69 12.44
C PRO A 30 12.72 0.58 13.04
N ASP A 31 12.15 0.79 14.24
CA ASP A 31 11.32 -0.19 14.95
C ASP A 31 9.80 0.01 14.71
N ALA A 32 9.41 0.85 13.75
CA ALA A 32 8.01 1.07 13.45
C ALA A 32 7.37 -0.19 12.86
N LYS A 33 6.24 -0.59 13.42
CA LYS A 33 5.44 -1.71 12.92
C LYS A 33 4.53 -1.21 11.81
N VAL A 34 4.63 -1.81 10.62
CA VAL A 34 3.76 -1.51 9.49
C VAL A 34 2.72 -2.62 9.34
N TYR A 35 1.49 -2.22 9.06
CA TYR A 35 0.36 -3.14 8.95
C TYR A 35 -0.33 -2.93 7.61
N ASN A 36 -0.67 -4.02 6.93
CA ASN A 36 -1.47 -3.94 5.71
C ASN A 36 -2.96 -3.90 6.07
N ALA A 37 -3.70 -2.96 5.48
CA ALA A 37 -5.14 -2.85 5.63
C ALA A 37 -5.93 -3.84 4.75
N ILE A 38 -5.27 -4.46 3.76
CA ILE A 38 -5.89 -5.44 2.88
C ILE A 38 -5.78 -6.83 3.53
N PRO A 39 -6.87 -7.63 3.55
CA PRO A 39 -6.82 -9.01 4.00
C PRO A 39 -5.97 -9.86 3.03
N THR A 40 -4.66 -9.94 3.28
CA THR A 40 -3.75 -10.88 2.63
C THR A 40 -3.67 -12.17 3.44
N SER A 41 -3.65 -13.32 2.76
CA SER A 41 -3.63 -14.66 3.37
C SER A 41 -2.52 -14.81 4.44
N LEU A 42 -2.92 -15.32 5.60
CA LEU A 42 -2.28 -15.05 6.90
C LEU A 42 -1.22 -16.09 7.28
N LYS A 43 0.01 -15.59 7.47
CA LYS A 43 1.02 -16.16 8.38
C LYS A 43 1.41 -15.12 9.44
N ALA A 44 0.45 -14.31 9.90
CA ALA A 44 0.72 -13.10 10.66
C ALA A 44 0.37 -13.19 12.16
N PRO A 45 1.05 -12.40 13.01
CA PRO A 45 0.80 -12.35 14.44
C PRO A 45 -0.54 -11.67 14.75
N LEU A 46 -1.34 -12.34 15.59
CA LEU A 46 -2.62 -11.84 16.05
C LEU A 46 -2.41 -10.70 17.07
N ILE A 47 -3.08 -9.57 16.86
CA ILE A 47 -3.18 -8.51 17.87
C ILE A 47 -4.55 -8.60 18.53
N SER A 48 -4.56 -8.84 19.84
CA SER A 48 -5.80 -8.86 20.62
C SER A 48 -6.26 -7.44 20.91
N HIS A 49 -7.47 -7.08 20.47
CA HIS A 49 -8.12 -5.83 20.86
C HIS A 49 -9.01 -6.05 22.10
N ALA A 50 -9.27 -4.99 22.87
CA ALA A 50 -10.24 -5.04 23.96
C ALA A 50 -11.65 -5.38 23.42
N HIS A 51 -12.44 -6.13 24.20
CA HIS A 51 -13.76 -6.71 23.84
C HIS A 51 -13.75 -7.98 22.98
N GLY A 52 -12.68 -8.77 22.97
CA GLY A 52 -12.69 -10.11 22.34
C GLY A 52 -12.75 -10.11 20.81
N GLN A 53 -12.76 -8.93 20.18
CA GLN A 53 -12.65 -8.78 18.74
C GLN A 53 -11.21 -9.02 18.31
N LYS A 54 -11.02 -9.92 17.35
CA LYS A 54 -9.72 -10.23 16.75
C LYS A 54 -9.66 -9.57 15.38
N ALA A 55 -8.79 -8.57 15.23
CA ALA A 55 -8.48 -8.00 13.93
C ALA A 55 -7.18 -8.61 13.43
N LEU A 56 -7.21 -9.15 12.21
CA LEU A 56 -6.08 -9.80 11.57
C LEU A 56 -5.36 -8.77 10.71
N PHE A 57 -4.28 -8.22 11.26
CA PHE A 57 -3.38 -7.34 10.52
C PHE A 57 -2.11 -8.10 10.19
N PRO A 58 -1.85 -8.41 8.92
CA PRO A 58 -0.56 -8.94 8.54
C PRO A 58 0.53 -7.93 8.88
N ASN A 59 1.46 -8.30 9.78
CA ASN A 59 2.66 -7.52 10.01
C ASN A 59 3.49 -7.50 8.73
N LEU A 60 3.78 -6.30 8.24
CA LEU A 60 4.85 -6.07 7.30
C LEU A 60 5.97 -5.32 8.00
N ASP A 61 7.21 -5.62 7.62
CA ASP A 61 8.33 -4.74 7.91
C ASP A 61 8.33 -3.55 6.94
N ALA A 62 8.91 -2.42 7.36
CA ALA A 62 8.98 -1.21 6.55
C ALA A 62 9.67 -1.45 5.19
N ASN A 63 10.66 -2.36 5.12
CA ASN A 63 11.35 -2.66 3.87
C ASN A 63 10.45 -3.44 2.89
N SER A 64 9.69 -4.41 3.37
CA SER A 64 8.72 -5.15 2.58
C SER A 64 7.59 -4.24 2.10
N ALA A 65 7.13 -3.31 2.95
CA ALA A 65 6.12 -2.32 2.56
C ALA A 65 6.65 -1.38 1.45
N LEU A 66 7.90 -0.93 1.55
CA LEU A 66 8.56 -0.13 0.51
C LEU A 66 8.70 -0.91 -0.81
N LYS A 67 9.10 -2.18 -0.76
CA LYS A 67 9.17 -3.04 -1.95
C LYS A 67 7.81 -3.20 -2.64
N ASP A 68 6.74 -3.34 -1.87
CA ASP A 68 5.39 -3.45 -2.43
C ASP A 68 4.92 -2.14 -3.07
N VAL A 69 5.24 -0.99 -2.47
CA VAL A 69 4.99 0.33 -3.08
C VAL A 69 5.75 0.47 -4.41
N GLN A 70 7.02 0.06 -4.45
CA GLN A 70 7.82 0.09 -5.68
C GLN A 70 7.22 -0.79 -6.78
N LYS A 71 6.82 -2.03 -6.45
CA LYS A 71 6.15 -2.92 -7.41
C LYS A 71 4.88 -2.30 -7.98
N ARG A 72 4.05 -1.68 -7.14
CA ARG A 72 2.80 -1.02 -7.57
C ARG A 72 3.08 0.19 -8.47
N LYS A 73 4.12 0.97 -8.19
CA LYS A 73 4.53 2.08 -9.06
C LYS A 73 4.94 1.58 -10.45
N VAL A 74 5.71 0.50 -10.53
CA VAL A 74 6.09 -0.12 -11.81
C VAL A 74 4.86 -0.63 -12.57
N LEU A 75 3.93 -1.31 -11.88
CA LEU A 75 2.69 -1.79 -12.48
C LEU A 75 1.84 -0.64 -13.05
N LEU A 76 1.67 0.45 -12.30
CA LEU A 76 0.91 1.62 -12.75
C LEU A 76 1.61 2.34 -13.92
N ALA A 77 2.93 2.45 -13.89
CA ALA A 77 3.70 3.03 -14.99
C ALA A 77 3.54 2.19 -16.28
N ASN A 78 3.58 0.86 -16.16
CA ASN A 78 3.32 -0.03 -17.29
C ASN A 78 1.89 0.15 -17.82
N LEU A 79 0.89 0.23 -16.93
CA LEU A 79 -0.50 0.46 -17.33
C LEU A 79 -0.70 1.79 -18.07
N GLN A 80 0.01 2.85 -17.66
CA GLN A 80 0.01 4.13 -18.38
C GLN A 80 0.60 4.06 -19.79
N GLN A 81 1.49 3.10 -20.08
CA GLN A 81 2.07 2.95 -21.43
C GLN A 81 1.13 2.25 -22.41
N PHE A 82 0.12 1.53 -21.91
CA PHE A 82 -0.86 0.80 -22.71
C PHE A 82 -2.20 1.56 -22.86
N GLU A 83 -2.30 2.78 -22.33
CA GLU A 83 -3.43 3.72 -22.46
C GLU A 83 -3.11 4.84 -23.45
#